data_AF-A0A834B7T4-F1
#
_entry.id   AF-A0A834B7T4-F1
#
_cell.length_a   1.000
_cell.length_b   1.000
_cell.length_c   1.000
_cell.angle_alpha   90.00
_cell.angle_beta   90.00
_cell.angle_gamma   90.00
#
_symmetry.space_group_name_H-M   'P 1'
#
loop_
_entity.id
_entity.type
_entity.pdbx_description
1 polymer ?
#
loop_
_entity_poly.entity_id
_entity_poly.type
_entity_poly.pdbx_seq_one_letter_code
_entity_poly.pdbx_strand_id
1 'polypeptide(L)'
;MFHKSLERAEAGDNLGALVRGLKREDLRRGLVMAKPGSIQPHQKVEAQVYILSKEEGGRHKPFVSHFMPVMFSLTWDMACRIILPPGKELAMPGEDLKLSLILRQPMILEKGQRFTLRDGNRTIGTGLVTDTPAMTEEDKNIKWS
;
A
#
# COMPACT_ATOMS: atom_id res chain seq x y z
N MET A 1 25.77 -9.29 6.66
CA MET A 1 25.34 -10.05 5.45
C MET A 1 26.11 -11.37 5.42
N PHE A 2 25.48 -12.49 5.05
CA PHE A 2 26.14 -13.82 4.98
C PHE A 2 26.99 -14.15 6.23
N HIS A 3 26.43 -13.95 7.43
CA HIS A 3 27.09 -14.15 8.74
C HIS A 3 28.36 -13.33 9.00
N LYS A 4 28.59 -12.26 8.24
CA LYS A 4 29.68 -11.30 8.45
C LYS A 4 29.16 -9.95 8.90
N SER A 5 29.90 -9.33 9.83
CA SER A 5 29.75 -7.93 10.21
C SER A 5 30.33 -7.03 9.13
N LEU A 6 29.63 -5.97 8.80
CA LEU A 6 30.01 -4.98 7.78
C LEU A 6 29.83 -3.58 8.36
N GLU A 7 30.66 -2.63 7.92
CA GLU A 7 30.58 -1.23 8.37
C GLU A 7 29.55 -0.40 7.60
N ARG A 8 29.22 -0.81 6.37
CA ARG A 8 28.25 -0.13 5.50
C ARG A 8 27.42 -1.14 4.72
N ALA A 9 26.29 -0.67 4.21
CA ALA A 9 25.43 -1.37 3.26
C ALA A 9 24.86 -0.37 2.25
N GLU A 10 24.46 -0.87 1.09
CA GLU A 10 23.98 -0.06 -0.03
C GLU A 10 22.58 -0.52 -0.48
N ALA A 11 21.93 0.28 -1.33
CA ALA A 11 20.58 -0.02 -1.81
C ALA A 11 20.59 -1.34 -2.61
N GLY A 12 19.73 -2.29 -2.22
CA GLY A 12 19.65 -3.63 -2.82
C GLY A 12 20.22 -4.74 -1.94
N ASP A 13 20.98 -4.41 -0.90
CA ASP A 13 21.52 -5.40 0.02
C ASP A 13 20.44 -6.01 0.93
N ASN A 14 20.41 -7.34 1.01
CA ASN A 14 19.62 -8.05 2.01
C ASN A 14 20.48 -8.31 3.26
N LEU A 15 20.10 -7.67 4.38
CA LEU A 15 20.90 -7.63 5.60
C LEU A 15 20.08 -7.73 6.87
N GLY A 16 20.75 -8.02 7.98
CA GLY A 16 20.23 -7.81 9.33
C GLY A 16 20.90 -6.58 9.96
N ALA A 17 20.10 -5.71 10.56
CA ALA A 17 20.58 -4.53 11.28
C ALA A 17 20.34 -4.70 12.78
N LEU A 18 21.42 -4.61 13.58
CA LEU A 18 21.32 -4.64 15.03
C LEU A 18 20.88 -3.27 15.55
N VAL A 19 19.74 -3.23 16.25
CA VAL A 19 19.19 -1.99 16.81
C VAL A 19 19.39 -1.99 18.33
N ARG A 20 19.92 -0.87 18.85
CA ARG A 20 20.23 -0.74 20.28
C ARG A 20 18.97 -0.45 21.09
N GLY A 21 18.80 -1.17 22.20
CA GLY A 21 17.82 -0.83 23.24
C GLY A 21 16.36 -1.14 22.91
N LEU A 22 16.09 -1.90 21.85
CA LEU A 22 14.75 -2.39 21.53
C LEU A 22 14.68 -3.90 21.74
N LYS A 23 13.52 -4.36 22.21
CA LYS A 23 13.20 -5.77 22.32
C LYS A 23 12.55 -6.25 21.04
N ARG A 24 12.51 -7.58 20.88
CA ARG A 24 11.84 -8.24 19.75
C ARG A 24 10.33 -7.92 19.70
N GLU A 25 9.69 -7.71 20.84
CA GLU A 25 8.27 -7.38 20.96
C GLU A 25 7.92 -5.95 20.50
N ASP A 26 8.90 -5.05 20.48
CA ASP A 26 8.73 -3.66 20.05
C ASP A 26 8.68 -3.54 18.51
N LEU A 27 9.12 -4.57 17.80
CA LEU A 27 9.27 -4.59 16.35
C LEU A 27 8.46 -5.71 15.72
N ARG A 28 7.89 -5.43 14.56
CA ARG A 28 7.16 -6.42 13.76
C ARG A 28 7.43 -6.24 12.27
N ARG A 29 7.16 -7.29 11.51
CA ARG A 29 7.15 -7.22 10.04
C ARG A 29 6.18 -6.12 9.58
N GLY A 30 6.59 -5.39 8.55
CA GLY A 30 5.84 -4.27 7.98
C GLY A 30 6.29 -2.89 8.47
N LEU A 31 7.09 -2.83 9.54
CA LEU A 31 7.79 -1.59 9.91
C LEU A 31 8.88 -1.27 8.89
N VAL A 32 9.17 0.02 8.73
CA VAL A 32 10.23 0.54 7.84
C VAL A 32 11.28 1.24 8.70
N MET A 33 12.52 0.81 8.58
CA MET A 33 13.67 1.48 9.20
C MET A 33 14.25 2.48 8.20
N ALA A 34 14.24 3.76 8.56
CA ALA A 34 14.68 4.85 7.69
C ALA A 34 15.50 5.88 8.48
N LYS A 35 16.12 6.82 7.76
CA LYS A 35 16.83 7.94 8.38
C LYS A 35 15.82 8.77 9.22
N PRO A 36 16.20 9.23 10.43
CA PRO A 36 15.31 10.04 11.26
C PRO A 36 14.75 11.25 10.50
N GLY A 37 13.41 11.39 10.49
CA GLY A 37 12.69 12.48 9.85
C GLY A 37 12.74 12.49 8.31
N SER A 38 13.24 11.45 7.64
CA SER A 38 13.35 11.45 6.19
C SER A 38 12.06 11.10 5.45
N ILE A 39 11.18 10.32 6.09
CA ILE A 39 9.93 9.85 5.50
C ILE A 39 8.77 10.10 6.45
N GLN A 40 7.58 10.31 5.88
CA GLN A 40 6.35 10.49 6.62
C GLN A 40 5.35 9.40 6.22
N PRO A 41 4.63 8.79 7.18
CA PRO A 41 3.53 7.88 6.87
C PRO A 41 2.38 8.64 6.19
N HIS A 42 1.81 8.04 5.14
CA HIS A 42 0.65 8.57 4.44
C HIS A 42 -0.54 7.62 4.62
N GLN A 43 -1.73 8.19 4.76
CA GLN A 43 -2.98 7.45 4.87
C GLN A 43 -3.85 7.56 3.63
N LYS A 44 -3.82 8.71 2.95
CA LYS A 44 -4.50 8.93 1.67
C LYS A 44 -3.48 8.97 0.54
N VAL A 45 -3.83 8.31 -0.57
CA VAL A 45 -2.97 8.21 -1.74
C VAL A 45 -3.82 8.25 -3.01
N GLU A 46 -3.31 8.92 -4.05
CA GLU A 46 -3.80 8.78 -5.41
C GLU A 46 -2.83 7.89 -6.19
N ALA A 47 -3.36 6.98 -6.99
CA ALA A 47 -2.56 6.01 -7.72
C ALA A 47 -3.18 5.67 -9.06
N GLN A 48 -2.31 5.33 -10.02
CA GLN A 48 -2.74 4.63 -11.23
C GLN A 48 -2.82 3.14 -10.89
N VAL A 49 -3.96 2.51 -11.15
CA VAL A 49 -4.21 1.11 -10.80
C VAL A 49 -4.77 0.36 -11.99
N TYR A 50 -4.08 -0.71 -12.37
CA TYR A 50 -4.54 -1.70 -13.31
C TYR A 50 -5.31 -2.80 -12.57
N ILE A 51 -6.56 -3.03 -12.98
CA ILE A 51 -7.43 -4.05 -12.42
C ILE A 51 -7.24 -5.33 -13.24
N LEU A 52 -6.82 -6.40 -12.57
CA LEU A 52 -6.54 -7.66 -13.25
C LEU A 52 -7.83 -8.22 -13.87
N SER A 53 -7.70 -8.72 -15.10
CA SER A 53 -8.77 -9.46 -15.77
C SER A 53 -9.05 -10.79 -15.06
N LYS A 54 -10.14 -11.45 -15.45
CA LYS A 54 -10.44 -12.79 -14.96
C LYS A 54 -9.34 -13.78 -15.34
N GLU A 55 -8.84 -13.67 -16.56
CA GLU A 55 -7.82 -14.55 -17.15
C GLU A 55 -6.47 -14.40 -16.44
N GLU A 56 -6.20 -13.21 -15.88
CA GLU A 56 -5.03 -12.92 -15.04
C GLU A 56 -5.22 -13.35 -13.57
N GLY A 57 -6.35 -13.95 -13.22
CA GLY A 57 -6.67 -14.39 -11.85
C GLY A 57 -7.32 -13.31 -10.97
N GLY A 58 -7.76 -12.21 -11.56
CA GLY A 58 -8.47 -11.11 -10.91
C GLY A 58 -9.92 -11.44 -10.56
N ARG A 59 -10.74 -10.39 -10.46
CA ARG A 59 -12.17 -10.54 -10.18
C ARG A 59 -12.94 -10.86 -11.45
N HIS A 60 -13.95 -11.71 -11.32
CA HIS A 60 -14.98 -11.88 -12.35
C HIS A 60 -15.93 -10.68 -12.44
N LYS A 61 -16.31 -10.13 -11.28
CA LYS A 61 -17.26 -9.03 -11.18
C LYS A 61 -16.51 -7.72 -10.96
N PRO A 62 -16.94 -6.62 -11.61
CA PRO A 62 -16.49 -5.26 -11.29
C PRO A 62 -16.62 -4.96 -9.80
N PHE A 63 -15.88 -3.95 -9.34
CA PHE A 63 -16.10 -3.37 -8.01
C PHE A 63 -16.52 -1.91 -8.12
N VAL A 64 -17.23 -1.45 -7.10
CA VAL A 64 -17.74 -0.08 -6.96
C VAL A 64 -16.85 0.73 -6.03
N SER A 65 -17.12 2.04 -5.95
CA SER A 65 -16.56 2.90 -4.91
C SER A 65 -16.87 2.35 -3.50
N HIS A 66 -16.01 2.66 -2.54
CA HIS A 66 -16.02 2.20 -1.15
C HIS A 66 -15.74 0.70 -0.94
N PHE A 67 -15.39 -0.04 -1.98
CA PHE A 67 -14.87 -1.40 -1.85
C PHE A 67 -13.57 -1.41 -1.02
N MET A 68 -13.43 -2.43 -0.15
CA MET A 68 -12.34 -2.51 0.83
C MET A 68 -11.43 -3.73 0.63
N PRO A 69 -10.43 -3.67 -0.28
CA PRO A 69 -9.39 -4.68 -0.36
C PRO A 69 -8.27 -4.44 0.66
N VAL A 70 -7.39 -5.42 0.79
CA VAL A 70 -6.12 -5.28 1.52
C VAL A 70 -5.03 -4.86 0.54
N MET A 71 -4.37 -3.73 0.82
CA MET A 71 -3.21 -3.27 0.08
C MET A 71 -1.95 -3.95 0.62
N PHE A 72 -1.12 -4.46 -0.28
CA PHE A 72 0.21 -4.99 0.00
C PHE A 72 1.25 -4.09 -0.67
N SER A 73 2.17 -3.56 0.12
CA SER A 73 3.31 -2.81 -0.39
C SER A 73 4.51 -2.97 0.54
N LEU A 74 5.72 -2.90 -0.01
CA LEU A 74 6.95 -3.23 0.70
C LEU A 74 6.82 -4.60 1.41
N THR A 75 6.85 -4.60 2.74
CA THR A 75 6.72 -5.81 3.57
C THR A 75 5.45 -5.81 4.43
N TRP A 76 4.59 -4.79 4.27
CA TRP A 76 3.37 -4.60 5.04
C TRP A 76 2.11 -4.87 4.22
N ASP A 77 1.04 -5.11 4.95
CA ASP A 77 -0.32 -5.19 4.44
C ASP A 77 -1.26 -4.33 5.30
N MET A 78 -2.21 -3.64 4.66
CA MET A 78 -3.17 -2.77 5.33
C MET A 78 -4.48 -2.70 4.56
N ALA A 79 -5.59 -2.82 5.27
CA ALA A 79 -6.92 -2.60 4.70
C ALA A 79 -7.01 -1.18 4.15
N CYS A 80 -7.58 -1.05 2.95
CA CYS A 80 -7.78 0.23 2.30
C CYS A 80 -9.18 0.31 1.72
N ARG A 81 -9.71 1.52 1.58
CA ARG A 81 -10.96 1.80 0.90
C ARG A 81 -10.66 2.50 -0.41
N ILE A 82 -11.23 1.98 -1.49
CA ILE A 82 -11.12 2.57 -2.82
C ILE A 82 -12.20 3.63 -3.00
N ILE A 83 -11.83 4.76 -3.60
CA ILE A 83 -12.74 5.79 -4.11
C ILE A 83 -12.49 5.90 -5.61
N LEU A 84 -13.54 5.65 -6.38
CA LEU A 84 -13.51 5.78 -7.85
C LEU A 84 -13.49 7.26 -8.26
N PRO A 85 -12.98 7.58 -9.47
CA PRO A 85 -13.07 8.93 -10.01
C PRO A 85 -14.53 9.44 -10.08
N PRO A 86 -14.76 10.75 -9.98
CA PRO A 86 -16.08 11.33 -10.16
C PRO A 86 -16.64 10.96 -11.53
N GLY A 87 -17.91 10.55 -11.57
CA GLY A 87 -18.59 10.08 -12.79
C GLY A 87 -18.32 8.62 -13.15
N LYS A 88 -17.47 7.90 -12.41
CA LYS A 88 -17.22 6.46 -12.63
C LYS A 88 -17.81 5.62 -11.50
N GLU A 89 -18.84 4.85 -11.83
CA GLU A 89 -19.56 4.02 -10.84
C GLU A 89 -18.92 2.64 -10.62
N LEU A 90 -18.28 2.10 -11.65
CA LEU A 90 -17.74 0.74 -11.68
C LEU A 90 -16.33 0.73 -12.27
N ALA A 91 -15.44 -0.08 -11.68
CA ALA A 91 -14.14 -0.42 -12.25
C ALA A 91 -14.19 -1.82 -12.86
N MET A 92 -13.98 -1.91 -14.18
CA MET A 92 -14.09 -3.16 -14.92
C MET A 92 -12.79 -3.99 -14.83
N PRO A 93 -12.86 -5.33 -14.78
CA PRO A 93 -11.67 -6.17 -14.90
C PRO A 93 -10.94 -5.93 -16.23
N GLY A 94 -9.61 -5.83 -16.20
CA GLY A 94 -8.77 -5.53 -17.37
C GLY A 94 -8.60 -4.03 -17.67
N GLU A 95 -9.12 -3.15 -16.82
CA GLU A 95 -9.06 -1.70 -17.00
C GLU A 95 -7.99 -1.05 -16.13
N ASP A 96 -7.38 0.03 -16.64
CA ASP A 96 -6.47 0.89 -15.89
C ASP A 96 -7.17 2.23 -15.56
N LEU A 97 -7.13 2.65 -14.30
CA LEU A 97 -7.78 3.88 -13.85
C LEU A 97 -7.06 4.54 -12.68
N LYS A 98 -7.20 5.87 -12.59
CA LYS A 98 -6.74 6.64 -11.44
C LYS A 98 -7.70 6.44 -10.28
N LEU A 99 -7.20 5.96 -9.14
CA LEU A 99 -7.98 5.71 -7.93
C LEU A 99 -7.46 6.56 -6.78
N SER A 100 -8.38 6.99 -5.91
CA SER A 100 -8.05 7.46 -4.57
C SER A 100 -8.18 6.29 -3.60
N LEU A 101 -7.14 6.01 -2.82
CA LEU A 101 -7.14 4.96 -1.81
C LEU A 101 -6.88 5.56 -0.44
N ILE A 102 -7.67 5.13 0.55
CA ILE A 102 -7.52 5.55 1.93
C ILE A 102 -7.22 4.32 2.75
N LEU A 103 -6.09 4.31 3.45
CA LEU A 103 -5.70 3.23 4.33
C LEU A 103 -6.42 3.35 5.68
N ARG A 104 -6.65 2.21 6.34
CA ARG A 104 -7.21 2.18 7.70
C ARG A 104 -6.30 2.87 8.71
N GLN A 105 -4.99 2.78 8.52
CA GLN A 105 -3.97 3.42 9.33
C GLN A 105 -2.88 3.99 8.42
N PRO A 106 -2.18 5.07 8.81
CA PRO A 106 -1.06 5.59 8.04
C PRO A 106 0.06 4.55 7.88
N MET A 107 0.56 4.37 6.66
CA MET A 107 1.67 3.47 6.32
C MET A 107 2.70 4.20 5.46
N ILE A 108 3.89 3.62 5.30
CA ILE A 108 4.90 4.20 4.40
C ILE A 108 4.47 3.94 2.94
N LEU A 109 4.03 5.02 2.30
CA LEU A 109 3.72 5.11 0.88
C LEU A 109 4.38 6.35 0.31
N GLU A 110 5.26 6.18 -0.67
CA GLU A 110 5.90 7.28 -1.39
C GLU A 110 5.45 7.37 -2.85
N LYS A 111 5.63 8.54 -3.47
CA LYS A 111 5.37 8.71 -4.91
C LYS A 111 6.27 7.78 -5.73
N GLY A 112 5.68 7.06 -6.68
CA GLY A 112 6.35 6.01 -7.45
C GLY A 112 6.44 4.65 -6.77
N GLN A 113 5.94 4.51 -5.53
CA GLN A 113 5.88 3.21 -4.85
C GLN A 113 4.82 2.31 -5.51
N ARG A 114 5.18 1.05 -5.75
CA ARG A 114 4.27 0.04 -6.28
C ARG A 114 3.55 -0.68 -5.14
N PHE A 115 2.31 -1.10 -5.40
CA PHE A 115 1.52 -1.90 -4.47
C PHE A 115 0.62 -2.87 -5.23
N THR A 116 0.04 -3.83 -4.51
CA THR A 116 -1.02 -4.71 -5.03
C THR A 116 -2.24 -4.64 -4.13
N LEU A 117 -3.41 -4.84 -4.71
CA LEU A 117 -4.67 -4.93 -3.99
C LEU A 117 -5.14 -6.37 -4.00
N ARG A 118 -5.50 -6.90 -2.83
CA ARG A 118 -5.98 -8.26 -2.67
C ARG A 118 -7.37 -8.27 -2.05
N ASP A 119 -8.22 -9.14 -2.57
CA ASP A 119 -9.50 -9.48 -1.98
C ASP A 119 -9.47 -10.94 -1.53
N GLY A 120 -9.52 -11.18 -0.23
CA GLY A 120 -9.17 -12.49 0.33
C GLY A 120 -7.76 -12.93 -0.12
N ASN A 121 -7.67 -14.11 -0.74
CA ASN A 121 -6.39 -14.71 -1.15
C ASN A 121 -5.99 -14.44 -2.60
N ARG A 122 -6.68 -13.54 -3.33
CA ARG A 122 -6.37 -13.24 -4.74
C ARG A 122 -5.98 -11.79 -4.95
N THR A 123 -5.01 -11.57 -5.84
CA THR A 123 -4.66 -10.22 -6.32
C THR A 123 -5.68 -9.79 -7.35
N ILE A 124 -6.22 -8.59 -7.18
CA ILE A 124 -7.27 -8.04 -8.03
C ILE A 124 -6.82 -6.77 -8.77
N GLY A 125 -5.72 -6.16 -8.33
CA GLY A 125 -5.17 -4.97 -8.97
C GLY A 125 -3.71 -4.75 -8.60
N THR A 126 -3.00 -4.06 -9.48
CA THR A 126 -1.62 -3.60 -9.29
C THR A 126 -1.59 -2.10 -9.47
N GLY A 127 -0.88 -1.39 -8.60
CA GLY A 127 -0.92 0.06 -8.55
C GLY A 127 0.45 0.70 -8.44
N LEU A 128 0.52 1.95 -8.88
CA LEU A 128 1.64 2.86 -8.73
C LEU A 128 1.14 4.15 -8.09
N VAL A 129 1.70 4.50 -6.94
CA VAL A 129 1.37 5.77 -6.26
C VAL A 129 1.79 6.94 -7.13
N THR A 130 0.85 7.84 -7.43
CA THR A 130 1.11 9.07 -8.19
C THR A 130 1.23 10.26 -7.25
N ASP A 131 0.36 10.35 -6.24
CA ASP A 131 0.33 11.48 -5.30
C ASP A 131 -0.07 11.05 -3.89
N THR A 132 0.28 11.87 -2.90
CA THR A 132 -0.08 11.69 -1.48
C THR A 132 -0.85 12.92 -0.97
N PRO A 133 -2.14 13.08 -1.35
CA PRO A 133 -2.93 14.22 -0.93
C PRO A 133 -3.14 14.27 0.58
N ALA A 134 -3.37 15.47 1.10
CA ALA A 134 -3.80 15.63 2.49
C ALA A 134 -5.14 14.94 2.73
N MET A 135 -5.31 14.35 3.91
CA MET A 135 -6.55 13.69 4.30
C MET A 135 -7.60 14.75 4.66
N THR A 136 -8.74 14.72 3.98
CA THR A 136 -9.84 15.66 4.20
C THR A 136 -10.67 15.26 5.43
N GLU A 137 -11.54 16.15 5.90
CA GLU A 137 -12.48 15.81 6.99
C GLU A 137 -13.47 14.70 6.59
N GLU A 138 -13.88 14.66 5.32
CA GLU A 138 -14.71 13.57 4.78
C GLU A 138 -14.00 12.23 4.86
N ASP A 139 -12.70 12.20 4.50
CA ASP A 139 -11.89 10.99 4.56
C ASP A 139 -11.74 10.46 6.00
N LYS A 140 -11.67 11.35 6.99
CA LYS A 140 -11.58 10.99 8.42
C LYS A 140 -12.90 10.43 8.96
N ASN A 141 -14.03 10.87 8.41
CA ASN A 141 -15.37 10.42 8.80
C ASN A 141 -15.76 9.06 8.19
N ILE A 142 -14.90 8.46 7.38
CA ILE A 142 -15.07 7.12 6.84
C ILE A 142 -15.18 6.10 7.98
N LYS A 143 -16.35 5.49 8.09
CA LYS A 143 -16.56 4.34 8.96
C LYS A 143 -15.97 3.08 8.35
N TRP A 144 -15.19 2.38 9.17
CA TRP A 144 -14.64 1.07 8.90
C TRP A 144 -15.54 0.02 9.55
N SER A 145 -15.89 -1.04 8.81
CA SER A 145 -16.60 -2.20 9.34
C SER A 145 -15.65 -3.13 10.09
#